data_AF-A0A6J5X707-F1
#
_entry.id   AF-A0A6J5X707-F1
#
_cell.length_a   1.000
_cell.length_b   1.000
_cell.length_c   1.000
_cell.angle_alpha   90.00
_cell.angle_beta   90.00
_cell.angle_gamma   90.00
#
_symmetry.space_group_name_H-M   'P 1'
#
loop_
_entity.id
_entity.type
_entity.pdbx_description
1 polymer ?
#
loop_
_entity_poly.entity_id
_entity_poly.type
_entity_poly.pdbx_seq_one_letter_code
_entity_poly.pdbx_strand_id
1 'polypeptide(L)'
;MTLGLHNGESCEFYGSLVNVIKVQFKRGFKVVLFKCHWYNTDAKGKKVIHDYNLTSVNINSQWYGSDPYVLATQAHQVFYMDDLKLGHPWRVVQRIQHRHVWDVPKRDDDDEDDDEDDDDDYNGG
;
A
#
# COMPACT_ATOMS: atom_id res chain seq x y z
N MET A 1 1.94 6.32 -2.48
CA MET A 1 0.63 5.65 -2.62
C MET A 1 0.10 5.37 -1.22
N THR A 2 -1.21 5.44 -1.01
CA THR A 2 -1.85 4.99 0.24
C THR A 2 -3.15 4.25 -0.08
N LEU A 3 -3.52 3.30 0.76
CA LEU A 3 -4.85 2.70 0.74
C LEU A 3 -5.82 3.59 1.54
N GLY A 4 -7.08 3.60 1.14
CA GLY A 4 -8.13 4.29 1.90
C GLY A 4 -9.50 4.06 1.26
N LEU A 5 -10.46 4.94 1.57
CA LEU A 5 -11.84 4.83 1.09
C LEU A 5 -12.22 6.04 0.22
N HIS A 6 -12.87 5.78 -0.91
CA HIS A 6 -13.53 6.78 -1.76
C HIS A 6 -14.98 6.34 -1.99
N ASN A 7 -15.96 7.17 -1.61
CA ASN A 7 -17.40 6.85 -1.71
C ASN A 7 -17.80 5.51 -1.07
N GLY A 8 -17.12 5.10 0.01
CA GLY A 8 -17.37 3.84 0.71
C GLY A 8 -16.65 2.62 0.13
N GLU A 9 -15.90 2.77 -0.96
CA GLU A 9 -15.15 1.69 -1.60
C GLU A 9 -13.64 1.82 -1.34
N SER A 10 -12.96 0.68 -1.21
CA SER A 10 -11.48 0.64 -1.08
C SER A 10 -10.83 1.20 -2.34
N CYS A 11 -9.89 2.13 -2.17
CA CYS A 11 -9.19 2.79 -3.26
C CYS A 11 -7.69 2.91 -2.94
N GLU A 12 -6.88 2.74 -3.99
CA GLU A 12 -5.46 3.09 -3.97
C GLU A 12 -5.28 4.53 -4.44
N PHE A 13 -4.83 5.39 -3.54
CA PHE A 13 -4.52 6.77 -3.84
C PHE A 13 -3.07 6.90 -4.29
N TYR A 14 -2.90 7.48 -5.48
CA TYR A 14 -1.61 7.74 -6.09
C TYR A 14 -1.34 9.23 -6.09
N GLY A 15 -0.11 9.62 -5.77
CA GLY A 15 0.25 11.03 -5.67
C GLY A 15 1.75 11.23 -5.57
N SER A 16 2.18 12.46 -5.83
CA SER A 16 3.56 12.90 -5.66
C SER A 16 3.74 13.59 -4.32
N LEU A 17 4.86 13.30 -3.64
CA LEU A 17 5.22 13.99 -2.41
C LEU A 17 5.57 15.45 -2.71
N VAL A 18 4.89 16.37 -2.03
CA VAL A 18 5.12 17.82 -2.15
C VAL A 18 5.95 18.33 -0.98
N ASN A 19 5.62 17.91 0.24
CA ASN A 19 6.32 18.36 1.44
C ASN A 19 6.24 17.32 2.57
N VAL A 20 7.21 17.38 3.49
CA VAL A 20 7.27 16.57 4.70
C VAL A 20 7.13 17.50 5.91
N ILE A 21 6.06 17.31 6.68
CA ILE A 21 5.75 18.15 7.83
C ILE A 21 5.96 17.32 9.10
N LYS A 22 6.78 17.83 10.02
CA LYS A 22 6.96 17.22 11.34
C LYS A 22 6.25 18.06 12.39
N VAL A 23 5.21 17.48 12.99
CA VAL A 23 4.47 18.11 14.09
C VAL A 23 5.03 17.59 15.41
N GLN A 24 5.41 18.50 16.30
CA GLN A 24 5.88 18.17 17.64
C GLN A 24 4.84 18.64 18.64
N PHE A 25 4.28 17.71 19.39
CA PHE A 25 3.30 18.00 20.43
C PHE A 25 3.99 18.24 21.78
N LYS A 26 3.25 18.86 22.69
CA LYS A 26 3.65 18.96 24.10
C LYS A 26 3.91 17.54 24.64
N ARG A 27 4.89 17.41 25.55
CA ARG A 27 5.36 16.12 26.11
C ARG A 27 6.13 15.21 25.15
N GLY A 28 6.59 15.72 24.00
CA GLY A 28 7.61 15.06 23.17
C GLY A 28 7.09 14.11 22.08
N PHE A 29 5.77 13.95 21.94
CA PHE A 29 5.19 13.19 20.83
C PHE A 29 5.48 13.87 19.49
N LYS A 30 5.82 13.06 18.48
CA LYS A 30 6.17 13.53 17.14
C LYS A 30 5.34 12.77 16.12
N VAL A 31 4.74 13.49 15.19
CA VAL A 31 4.00 12.93 14.05
C VAL A 31 4.58 13.49 12.77
N VAL A 32 4.71 12.65 11.76
CA VAL A 32 5.16 13.05 10.42
C VAL A 32 3.99 12.90 9.46
N LEU A 33 3.69 14.00 8.76
CA LEU A 33 2.68 14.08 7.72
C LEU A 33 3.36 14.33 6.39
N PHE A 34 2.90 13.64 5.35
CA PHE A 34 3.25 13.94 3.98
C PHE A 34 2.14 14.79 3.38
N LYS A 35 2.52 15.94 2.83
CA LYS A 35 1.67 16.68 1.90
C LYS A 35 1.87 16.08 0.53
N CYS A 36 0.81 15.55 -0.04
CA CYS A 36 0.83 14.90 -1.35
C CYS A 36 -0.02 15.69 -2.34
N HIS A 37 0.39 15.61 -3.58
CA HIS A 37 -0.40 16.01 -4.72
C HIS A 37 -1.07 14.76 -5.28
N TRP A 38 -2.34 14.57 -4.96
CA TRP A 38 -3.08 13.36 -5.30
C TRP A 38 -3.62 13.41 -6.72
N TYR A 39 -3.32 12.38 -7.50
CA TYR A 39 -3.90 12.17 -8.82
C TYR A 39 -5.32 11.63 -8.68
N ASN A 40 -6.18 12.01 -9.61
CA ASN A 40 -7.53 11.46 -9.70
C ASN A 40 -7.44 9.99 -10.14
N THR A 41 -7.93 9.09 -9.30
CA THR A 41 -7.88 7.64 -9.51
C THR A 41 -9.29 7.03 -9.67
N ASP A 42 -10.27 7.84 -10.10
CA ASP A 42 -11.64 7.38 -10.33
C ASP A 42 -11.68 6.22 -11.33
N ALA A 43 -12.20 5.08 -10.87
CA ALA A 43 -12.42 3.92 -11.70
C ALA A 43 -13.42 4.21 -12.83
N LYS A 44 -14.44 5.05 -12.57
CA LYS A 44 -15.48 5.40 -13.57
C LYS A 44 -14.90 6.21 -14.73
N GLY A 45 -13.89 7.03 -14.46
CA GLY A 45 -13.22 7.87 -15.44
C GLY A 45 -12.11 7.17 -16.23
N LYS A 46 -11.89 5.86 -16.02
CA LYS A 46 -10.72 5.12 -16.53
C LYS A 46 -9.43 5.91 -16.27
N LYS A 47 -9.20 6.36 -15.04
CA LYS A 47 -7.99 7.13 -14.67
C LYS A 47 -6.85 6.25 -14.17
N VAL A 48 -7.15 4.99 -13.89
CA VAL A 48 -6.21 3.93 -13.61
C VAL A 48 -6.48 2.80 -14.60
N ILE A 49 -5.43 2.26 -15.19
CA ILE A 49 -5.47 1.10 -16.09
C ILE A 49 -4.56 0.04 -15.51
N HIS A 50 -5.06 -1.19 -15.42
CA HIS A 50 -4.28 -2.35 -15.04
C HIS A 50 -4.08 -3.23 -16.28
N ASP A 51 -2.82 -3.39 -16.71
CA ASP A 51 -2.41 -4.22 -17.86
C ASP A 51 -1.38 -5.24 -17.39
N TYR A 52 -1.79 -6.49 -17.24
CA TYR A 52 -1.01 -7.55 -16.58
C TYR A 52 -0.49 -7.13 -15.20
N ASN A 53 0.83 -6.95 -15.07
CA ASN A 53 1.50 -6.56 -13.83
C ASN A 53 1.82 -5.06 -13.77
N LEU A 54 1.33 -4.28 -14.74
CA LEU A 54 1.55 -2.84 -14.81
C LEU A 54 0.27 -2.09 -14.43
N THR A 55 0.42 -1.15 -13.51
CA THR A 55 -0.62 -0.19 -13.17
C THR A 55 -0.22 1.16 -13.75
N SER A 56 -1.05 1.73 -14.61
CA SER A 56 -0.83 3.06 -15.21
C SER A 56 -1.84 4.06 -14.68
N VAL A 57 -1.36 5.21 -14.24
CA VAL A 57 -2.17 6.29 -13.66
C VAL A 57 -2.09 7.53 -14.55
N ASN A 58 -3.24 8.15 -14.80
CA ASN A 58 -3.32 9.41 -15.52
C ASN A 58 -3.02 10.58 -14.59
N ILE A 59 -1.95 11.34 -14.87
CA ILE A 59 -1.49 12.43 -13.98
C ILE A 59 -2.09 13.81 -14.30
N ASN A 60 -3.00 13.92 -15.27
CA ASN A 60 -3.55 15.20 -15.72
C ASN A 60 -4.75 15.69 -14.89
N SER A 61 -5.23 14.88 -13.94
CA SER A 61 -6.35 15.24 -13.06
C SER A 61 -5.98 14.94 -11.63
N GLN A 62 -6.54 15.72 -10.70
CA GLN A 62 -6.16 15.75 -9.30
C GLN A 62 -7.36 15.61 -8.41
N TRP A 63 -7.13 15.10 -7.20
CA TRP A 63 -8.10 14.99 -6.14
C TRP A 63 -7.58 15.58 -4.83
N TYR A 64 -8.50 15.80 -3.89
CA TYR A 64 -8.18 16.16 -2.49
C TYR A 64 -7.20 17.33 -2.32
N GLY A 65 -7.26 18.34 -3.18
CA GLY A 65 -6.40 19.53 -3.06
C GLY A 65 -6.58 20.27 -1.73
N SER A 66 -7.78 20.20 -1.13
CA SER A 66 -8.09 20.76 0.19
C SER A 66 -7.70 19.85 1.36
N ASP A 67 -7.45 18.56 1.11
CA ASP A 67 -7.02 17.57 2.11
C ASP A 67 -5.83 16.74 1.60
N PRO A 68 -4.65 17.35 1.46
CA PRO A 68 -3.50 16.72 0.83
C PRO A 68 -2.66 15.85 1.79
N TYR A 69 -3.10 15.64 3.03
CA TYR A 69 -2.23 15.10 4.07
C TYR A 69 -2.47 13.61 4.33
N VAL A 70 -1.37 12.87 4.50
CA VAL A 70 -1.39 11.47 4.94
C VAL A 70 -0.32 11.26 6.01
N LEU A 71 -0.56 10.35 6.95
CA LEU A 71 0.49 9.94 7.89
C LEU A 71 1.61 9.23 7.13
N ALA A 72 2.85 9.54 7.48
CA ALA A 72 4.00 8.88 6.86
C ALA A 72 3.93 7.35 6.98
N THR A 73 3.35 6.83 8.06
CA THR A 73 3.17 5.40 8.33
C THR A 73 2.11 4.72 7.46
N GLN A 74 1.21 5.48 6.83
CA GLN A 74 0.18 4.95 5.93
C GLN A 74 0.63 5.00 4.46
N ALA A 75 1.70 5.74 4.16
CA ALA A 75 2.19 5.94 2.82
C ALA A 75 3.22 4.88 2.42
N HIS A 76 3.02 4.30 1.25
CA HIS A 76 3.96 3.41 0.57
C HIS A 76 4.67 4.15 -0.56
N GLN A 77 5.99 3.96 -0.67
CA GLN A 77 6.78 4.56 -1.74
C GLN A 77 6.52 3.85 -3.08
N VAL A 78 6.31 4.65 -4.11
CA VAL A 78 6.15 4.22 -5.49
C VAL A 78 7.00 5.11 -6.39
N PHE A 79 7.37 4.63 -7.57
CA PHE A 79 7.95 5.45 -8.62
C PHE A 79 7.07 5.48 -9.86
N TYR A 80 7.21 6.55 -10.64
CA TYR A 80 6.43 6.82 -11.83
C TYR A 80 7.36 6.85 -13.05
N MET A 81 7.02 6.11 -14.11
CA MET A 81 7.72 6.12 -15.40
C MET A 81 6.76 6.53 -16.51
N ASP A 82 7.25 7.08 -17.62
CA ASP A 82 6.43 7.26 -18.82
C ASP A 82 5.84 5.93 -19.29
N ASP A 83 4.53 5.91 -19.54
CA ASP A 83 3.91 4.77 -20.21
C ASP A 83 4.18 4.88 -21.71
N LEU A 84 4.99 3.96 -22.25
CA LEU A 84 5.36 3.96 -23.67
C LEU A 84 4.21 3.55 -24.60
N LYS A 85 3.21 2.83 -24.08
CA LYS A 85 2.05 2.34 -24.84
C LYS A 85 0.93 3.38 -24.87
N LEU A 86 0.64 4.00 -23.73
CA LEU A 86 -0.43 4.99 -23.58
C LEU A 86 0.04 6.43 -23.83
N GLY A 87 1.35 6.70 -23.73
CA GLY A 87 1.93 8.02 -23.89
C GLY A 87 1.50 9.01 -22.80
N HIS A 88 1.91 10.27 -22.95
CA HIS A 88 1.47 11.33 -22.04
C HIS A 88 -0.06 11.49 -22.07
N PRO A 89 -0.77 11.65 -20.92
CA PRO A 89 -0.27 11.92 -19.56
C PRO A 89 -0.23 10.66 -18.66
N TRP A 90 0.04 9.49 -19.21
CA TRP A 90 0.04 8.24 -18.45
C TRP A 90 1.41 7.92 -17.86
N ARG A 91 1.39 7.47 -16.61
CA ARG A 91 2.59 7.01 -15.90
C ARG A 91 2.39 5.61 -15.36
N VAL A 92 3.30 4.70 -15.70
CA VAL A 92 3.39 3.40 -15.04
C VAL A 92 3.85 3.61 -13.61
N VAL A 93 3.14 3.02 -12.67
CA VAL A 93 3.43 3.06 -11.24
C VAL A 93 4.01 1.73 -10.81
N GLN A 94 5.17 1.78 -10.17
CA GLN A 94 5.81 0.60 -9.61
C GLN A 94 6.01 0.79 -8.11
N ARG A 95 5.54 -0.21 -7.34
CA ARG A 95 5.77 -0.27 -5.89
C ARG A 95 7.22 -0.63 -5.62
N ILE A 96 7.84 0.08 -4.70
CA ILE A 96 9.19 -0.24 -4.23
C ILE A 96 9.06 -1.29 -3.14
N GLN A 97 9.52 -2.51 -3.42
CA GLN A 97 9.78 -3.50 -2.40
C GLN A 97 11.21 -3.32 -1.91
N HIS A 98 11.39 -3.05 -0.62
CA HIS A 98 12.72 -3.04 -0.03
C HIS A 98 13.30 -4.46 -0.11
N ARG A 99 14.51 -4.60 -0.66
CA ARG A 99 15.21 -5.88 -0.92
C ARG A 99 15.38 -6.83 0.29
N HIS A 100 14.91 -6.47 1.48
CA HIS A 100 15.05 -7.21 2.72
C HIS A 100 13.75 -7.33 3.53
N VAL A 101 12.59 -6.96 2.97
CA VAL A 101 11.29 -7.11 3.63
C VAL A 101 10.51 -8.18 2.88
N TRP A 102 10.44 -9.37 3.47
CA TRP A 102 9.54 -10.44 3.02
C TRP A 102 8.23 -10.32 3.80
N ASP A 103 7.12 -10.10 3.10
CA ASP A 103 5.79 -10.31 3.68
C ASP A 103 5.58 -11.82 3.80
N VAL A 104 5.96 -12.38 4.94
CA VAL A 104 5.63 -13.76 5.29
C VAL A 104 4.16 -13.76 5.71
N PRO A 105 3.26 -14.42 4.95
CA PRO A 105 1.86 -14.56 5.37
C PRO A 105 1.84 -15.22 6.75
N LYS A 106 1.04 -14.66 7.67
CA LYS A 106 0.78 -15.34 8.94
C LYS A 106 0.09 -16.67 8.60
N ARG A 107 0.63 -17.77 9.10
CA ARG A 107 -0.11 -19.03 9.14
C ARG A 107 -1.25 -18.83 10.14
N ASP A 108 -2.45 -19.20 9.72
CA ASP A 108 -3.54 -19.40 10.66
C ASP A 108 -3.20 -20.70 11.38
N ASP A 109 -2.57 -20.60 12.55
CA ASP A 109 -2.26 -21.75 13.40
C ASP A 109 -3.55 -22.18 14.11
N ASP A 110 -4.46 -22.82 13.35
CA ASP A 110 -5.57 -23.63 13.86
C ASP A 110 -5.31 -25.10 13.46
N ASP A 111 -4.11 -25.60 13.73
CA ASP A 111 -3.83 -27.04 13.70
C ASP A 111 -3.92 -27.55 15.14
N GLU A 112 -4.92 -28.40 15.36
CA GLU A 112 -5.28 -29.07 16.61
C GLU A 112 -4.06 -29.76 17.27
N ASP A 113 -3.90 -29.54 18.58
CA ASP A 113 -3.01 -30.32 19.45
C ASP A 113 -3.49 -31.78 19.50
N ASP A 114 -2.98 -32.65 18.62
CA ASP A 114 -3.02 -34.11 18.79
C ASP A 114 -1.74 -34.54 19.53
N ASP A 115 -1.70 -34.23 20.83
CA ASP A 115 -0.86 -34.96 21.79
C ASP A 115 -1.70 -36.14 22.31
N GLU A 116 -1.67 -37.28 21.61
CA GLU A 116 -2.00 -38.57 22.23
C GLU A 116 -0.77 -39.49 22.19
N ASP A 117 -0.21 -39.65 23.40
CA ASP A 117 0.85 -40.56 23.77
C ASP A 117 0.54 -42.00 23.32
N ASP A 118 1.38 -42.57 22.43
CA ASP A 118 1.38 -44.01 22.19
C ASP A 118 2.02 -44.69 23.41
N ASP A 119 1.17 -45.27 24.25
CA ASP A 119 1.50 -46.12 25.39
C ASP A 119 2.46 -47.26 24.98
N ASP A 120 3.68 -47.23 25.53
CA ASP A 120 4.61 -48.36 25.55
C ASP A 120 4.05 -49.50 26.42
N ASP A 121 3.46 -50.54 25.81
CA ASP A 121 3.13 -51.81 26.49
C ASP A 121 4.02 -52.98 25.98
N TYR A 122 4.97 -53.38 26.84
CA TYR A 122 5.41 -54.75 27.22
C TYR A 122 5.09 -55.93 26.25
N ASN A 123 5.92 -56.95 25.99
CA ASN A 123 7.08 -57.56 26.64
C ASN A 123 7.54 -58.79 25.82
N GLY A 124 8.82 -59.16 25.92
CA GLY A 124 9.20 -60.55 26.20
C GLY A 124 9.41 -61.54 25.04
N GLY A 125 10.66 -62.00 24.91
CA GLY A 125 11.06 -63.19 24.15
C GLY A 125 12.55 -63.25 23.86
#